data_AF-A0A420YDV8-F1
#
_entry.id   AF-A0A420YDV8-F1
#
_cell.length_a   1.000
_cell.length_b   1.000
_cell.length_c   1.000
_cell.angle_alpha   90.00
_cell.angle_beta   90.00
_cell.angle_gamma   90.00
#
_symmetry.space_group_name_H-M   'P 1'
#
loop_
_entity.id
_entity.type
_entity.pdbx_description
1 polymer ?
#
loop_
_entity_poly.entity_id
_entity_poly.type
_entity_poly.pdbx_seq_one_letter_code
_entity_poly.pdbx_strand_id
1 'polypeptide(L)'
;MKAPFNSRAAIAAFLCAGTPSLAGFTKYCPSNSPSSQVCYSVGVPSASASTNTGNIYFQLSAPTTLQWVALGTGTGMSGSNMFIMYQDGAGNVTISPRKGTFHTEPKLDMSDTATELELLEGSGVEGGMMTANVRCGNCESWSGGEMSLQSTGSSWIAAWRKGGSLGTADRGARLAQHDDTASYEVDLTKAVVEADENPFVQSSEGSGNGSGSGSDTGDKGGSPGQGGDDGGVTVVDHGPSATVVAAHGVIMALVFAVLYPLGALLMPLLGKWWAHGAFQAVSWALMWAAFGLGIKIAQEESLVRYPILVSSWSEVD
;
A
#
# COMPACT_ATOMS: atom_id res chain seq x y z
N MET A 1 -78.53 -30.04 12.53
CA MET A 1 -78.06 -28.65 12.27
C MET A 1 -76.63 -28.73 11.75
N LYS A 2 -76.39 -28.25 10.52
CA LYS A 2 -75.08 -28.24 9.85
C LYS A 2 -74.22 -27.11 10.44
N ALA A 3 -72.98 -27.40 10.80
CA ALA A 3 -71.94 -26.39 11.02
C ALA A 3 -70.92 -26.47 9.87
N PRO A 4 -70.53 -25.35 9.23
CA PRO A 4 -69.53 -25.38 8.17
C PRO A 4 -68.11 -25.28 8.74
N PHE A 5 -67.22 -26.13 8.23
CA PHE A 5 -65.77 -26.01 8.37
C PHE A 5 -65.29 -24.80 7.55
N ASN A 6 -64.68 -23.80 8.20
CA ASN A 6 -63.90 -22.76 7.55
C ASN A 6 -62.41 -23.16 7.58
N SER A 7 -61.88 -23.60 6.44
CA SER A 7 -60.45 -23.79 6.24
C SER A 7 -59.77 -22.43 6.07
N ARG A 8 -58.97 -22.01 7.05
CA ARG A 8 -58.00 -20.93 6.88
C ARG A 8 -56.70 -21.52 6.34
N ALA A 9 -56.38 -21.23 5.09
CA ALA A 9 -55.06 -21.50 4.53
C ALA A 9 -54.05 -20.50 5.12
N ALA A 10 -53.08 -20.99 5.89
CA ALA A 10 -51.93 -20.21 6.33
C ALA A 10 -50.86 -20.29 5.24
N ILE A 11 -50.56 -19.15 4.60
CA ILE A 11 -49.43 -19.02 3.69
C ILE A 11 -48.18 -18.80 4.56
N ALA A 12 -47.35 -19.84 4.68
CA ALA A 12 -46.04 -19.72 5.31
C ALA A 12 -45.08 -19.07 4.31
N ALA A 13 -44.74 -17.79 4.54
CA ALA A 13 -43.66 -17.12 3.83
C ALA A 13 -42.33 -17.65 4.39
N PHE A 14 -41.66 -18.54 3.64
CA PHE A 14 -40.28 -18.90 3.89
C PHE A 14 -39.39 -17.71 3.51
N LEU A 15 -38.95 -16.92 4.51
CA LEU A 15 -37.80 -16.05 4.32
C LEU A 15 -36.56 -16.95 4.18
N CYS A 16 -36.06 -17.10 2.96
CA CYS A 16 -34.68 -17.53 2.75
C CYS A 16 -33.78 -16.38 3.22
N ALA A 17 -33.38 -16.40 4.48
CA ALA A 17 -32.22 -15.64 4.93
C ALA A 17 -31.01 -16.25 4.21
N GLY A 18 -30.53 -15.60 3.16
CA GLY A 18 -29.25 -15.95 2.56
C GLY A 18 -28.19 -15.82 3.66
N THR A 19 -27.48 -16.90 3.95
CA THR A 19 -26.26 -16.81 4.76
C THR A 19 -25.32 -15.86 4.03
N PRO A 20 -24.88 -14.75 4.64
CA PRO A 20 -23.83 -13.94 4.03
C PRO A 20 -22.63 -14.87 3.84
N SER A 21 -22.22 -15.05 2.58
CA SER A 21 -20.92 -15.65 2.28
C SER A 21 -19.88 -14.72 2.90
N LEU A 22 -19.20 -15.17 3.95
CA LEU A 22 -18.05 -14.40 4.44
C LEU A 22 -16.98 -14.40 3.35
N ALA A 23 -16.40 -13.22 3.14
CA ALA A 23 -15.50 -12.96 2.03
C ALA A 23 -14.10 -13.47 2.40
N GLY A 24 -13.44 -14.19 1.50
CA GLY A 24 -12.13 -14.80 1.80
C GLY A 24 -10.98 -13.79 1.91
N PHE A 25 -9.76 -14.29 1.72
CA PHE A 25 -8.60 -13.41 1.62
C PHE A 25 -8.69 -12.48 0.41
N THR A 26 -8.33 -11.23 0.63
CA THR A 26 -8.05 -10.29 -0.47
C THR A 26 -6.60 -10.45 -0.90
N LYS A 27 -6.36 -10.68 -2.20
CA LYS A 27 -5.02 -10.96 -2.75
C LYS A 27 -4.61 -9.92 -3.79
N TYR A 28 -3.34 -9.50 -3.74
CA TYR A 28 -2.71 -8.62 -4.70
C TYR A 28 -1.34 -9.14 -5.13
N CYS A 29 -1.06 -9.15 -6.43
CA CYS A 29 0.25 -9.48 -7.00
C CYS A 29 0.69 -8.34 -7.92
N PRO A 30 1.67 -7.50 -7.53
CA PRO A 30 2.13 -6.41 -8.38
C PRO A 30 2.67 -6.92 -9.71
N SER A 31 2.17 -6.36 -10.82
CA SER A 31 2.58 -6.74 -12.17
C SER A 31 4.03 -6.36 -12.48
N ASN A 32 4.55 -5.29 -11.86
CA ASN A 32 5.95 -4.86 -11.95
C ASN A 32 6.93 -5.71 -11.12
N SER A 33 6.43 -6.65 -10.31
CA SER A 33 7.31 -7.55 -9.56
C SER A 33 8.05 -8.55 -10.47
N PRO A 34 9.21 -9.10 -10.07
CA PRO A 34 9.97 -10.00 -10.92
C PRO A 34 9.15 -11.23 -11.30
N SER A 35 9.00 -11.45 -12.60
CA SER A 35 8.16 -12.50 -13.18
C SER A 35 6.69 -12.46 -12.72
N SER A 36 6.23 -11.33 -12.14
CA SER A 36 4.90 -11.18 -11.51
C SER A 36 4.61 -12.23 -10.42
N GLN A 37 5.65 -12.67 -9.70
CA GLN A 37 5.56 -13.75 -8.70
C GLN A 37 5.56 -13.26 -7.25
N VAL A 38 5.63 -11.94 -7.00
CA VAL A 38 5.40 -11.40 -5.65
C VAL A 38 3.91 -11.25 -5.43
N CYS A 39 3.40 -11.84 -4.36
CA CYS A 39 1.99 -11.77 -3.99
C CYS A 39 1.82 -11.54 -2.49
N TYR A 40 0.75 -10.81 -2.18
CA TYR A 40 0.32 -10.47 -0.84
C TYR A 40 -1.14 -10.87 -0.67
N SER A 41 -1.49 -11.43 0.48
CA SER A 41 -2.89 -11.72 0.81
C SER A 41 -3.18 -11.20 2.22
N VAL A 42 -4.36 -10.63 2.45
CA VAL A 42 -4.79 -10.14 3.77
C VAL A 42 -6.16 -10.73 4.12
N GLY A 43 -6.33 -11.09 5.39
CA GLY A 43 -7.55 -11.60 5.98
C GLY A 43 -7.74 -11.04 7.38
N VAL A 44 -8.97 -10.67 7.72
CA VAL A 44 -9.36 -10.11 9.02
C VAL A 44 -10.42 -11.03 9.63
N PRO A 45 -10.21 -11.63 10.80
CA PRO A 45 -11.24 -12.41 11.46
C PRO A 45 -12.51 -11.59 11.68
N SER A 46 -13.67 -12.23 11.56
CA SER A 46 -14.98 -11.61 11.78
C SER A 46 -15.08 -10.88 13.13
N ALA A 47 -14.49 -11.45 14.18
CA ALA A 47 -14.39 -10.84 15.51
C ALA A 47 -13.58 -9.53 15.49
N SER A 48 -12.45 -9.51 14.78
CA SER A 48 -11.60 -8.33 14.65
C SER A 48 -12.19 -7.27 13.74
N ALA A 49 -12.81 -7.67 12.63
CA ALA A 49 -13.53 -6.77 11.74
C ALA A 49 -14.71 -6.08 12.46
N SER A 50 -15.47 -6.82 13.28
CA SER A 50 -16.62 -6.28 14.01
C SER A 50 -16.22 -5.34 15.17
N THR A 51 -15.10 -5.60 15.84
CA THR A 51 -14.63 -4.80 16.97
C THR A 51 -13.61 -3.72 16.59
N ASN A 52 -13.11 -3.75 15.35
CA ASN A 52 -12.06 -2.89 14.82
C ASN A 52 -10.71 -3.01 15.58
N THR A 53 -10.45 -4.16 16.19
CA THR A 53 -9.22 -4.44 16.96
C THR A 53 -8.89 -5.93 16.97
N GLY A 54 -7.64 -6.27 17.24
CA GLY A 54 -7.17 -7.64 17.37
C GLY A 54 -6.48 -8.17 16.12
N ASN A 55 -6.52 -9.49 15.95
CA ASN A 55 -5.67 -10.16 14.99
C ASN A 55 -6.00 -9.78 13.53
N ILE A 56 -4.97 -9.67 12.70
CA ILE A 56 -5.08 -9.82 11.25
C ILE A 56 -4.13 -10.91 10.78
N TYR A 57 -4.45 -11.49 9.63
CA TYR A 57 -3.64 -12.49 8.97
C TYR A 57 -3.20 -11.97 7.62
N PHE A 58 -1.93 -12.15 7.29
CA PHE A 58 -1.44 -11.84 5.96
C PHE A 58 -0.38 -12.84 5.50
N GLN A 59 -0.28 -12.99 4.18
CA GLN A 59 0.74 -13.82 3.54
C GLN A 59 1.60 -12.95 2.65
N LEU A 60 2.93 -13.14 2.73
CA LEU A 60 3.87 -12.69 1.72
C LEU A 60 4.38 -13.93 0.99
N SER A 61 4.36 -13.91 -0.34
CA SER A 61 4.94 -14.96 -1.18
C SER A 61 5.80 -14.35 -2.27
N ALA A 62 7.01 -14.84 -2.44
CA ALA A 62 7.98 -14.26 -3.36
C ALA A 62 9.01 -15.28 -3.85
N PRO A 63 9.60 -15.13 -5.05
CA PRO A 63 10.70 -15.97 -5.50
C PRO A 63 11.95 -15.86 -4.61
N THR A 64 12.68 -16.95 -4.44
CA THR A 64 13.96 -16.98 -3.71
C THR A 64 15.10 -16.25 -4.41
N THR A 65 14.87 -15.75 -5.63
CA THR A 65 15.77 -14.83 -6.36
C THR A 65 15.72 -13.40 -5.82
N LEU A 66 14.76 -13.11 -4.94
CA LEU A 66 14.72 -11.89 -4.15
C LEU A 66 15.54 -12.07 -2.87
N GLN A 67 16.38 -11.08 -2.58
CA GLN A 67 17.12 -10.99 -1.32
C GLN A 67 16.17 -10.74 -0.15
N TRP A 68 15.17 -9.87 -0.35
CA TRP A 68 14.10 -9.60 0.60
C TRP A 68 12.87 -9.04 -0.13
N VAL A 69 11.70 -9.21 0.50
CA VAL A 69 10.42 -8.62 0.09
C VAL A 69 9.74 -8.00 1.31
N ALA A 70 8.99 -6.92 1.12
CA ALA A 70 8.31 -6.20 2.18
C ALA A 70 6.85 -5.92 1.81
N LEU A 71 6.04 -5.85 2.86
CA LEU A 71 4.68 -5.32 2.89
C LEU A 71 4.65 -4.21 3.95
N GLY A 72 3.81 -3.20 3.82
CA GLY A 72 3.56 -2.25 4.89
C GLY A 72 2.22 -1.57 4.80
N THR A 73 1.70 -1.12 5.94
CA THR A 73 0.46 -0.33 6.03
C THR A 73 0.78 1.16 5.98
N GLY A 74 -0.06 1.92 5.29
CA GLY A 74 0.13 3.36 5.04
C GLY A 74 0.39 3.68 3.56
N THR A 75 0.66 4.95 3.29
CA THR A 75 0.81 5.49 1.92
C THR A 75 2.26 5.61 1.46
N GLY A 76 3.23 5.38 2.34
CA GLY A 76 4.66 5.50 2.05
C GLY A 76 5.53 5.07 3.24
N MET A 77 6.85 4.99 3.05
CA MET A 77 7.78 4.52 4.11
C MET A 77 7.75 5.38 5.38
N SER A 78 7.40 6.66 5.31
CA SER A 78 7.35 7.51 6.49
C SER A 78 6.10 7.20 7.31
N GLY A 79 6.26 6.70 8.52
CA GLY A 79 5.15 6.41 9.43
C GLY A 79 4.45 5.08 9.18
N SER A 80 4.85 4.31 8.15
CA SER A 80 4.28 2.99 7.88
C SER A 80 4.70 1.93 8.91
N ASN A 81 3.82 0.97 9.16
CA ASN A 81 4.18 -0.30 9.76
C ASN A 81 4.70 -1.23 8.67
N MET A 82 5.94 -1.73 8.77
CA MET A 82 6.56 -2.52 7.70
C MET A 82 6.88 -3.93 8.15
N PHE A 83 6.62 -4.91 7.28
CA PHE A 83 6.82 -6.34 7.49
C PHE A 83 7.77 -6.85 6.42
N ILE A 84 9.01 -7.16 6.81
CA ILE A 84 10.06 -7.57 5.87
C ILE A 84 10.30 -9.07 6.01
N MET A 85 10.19 -9.79 4.89
CA MET A 85 10.49 -11.21 4.75
C MET A 85 11.80 -11.43 3.99
N TYR A 86 12.63 -12.34 4.49
CA TYR A 86 13.79 -12.92 3.80
C TYR A 86 14.05 -14.34 4.28
N GLN A 87 14.79 -15.13 3.50
CA GLN A 87 15.17 -16.50 3.86
C GLN A 87 16.08 -16.50 5.09
N ASP A 88 15.86 -17.44 6.00
CA ASP A 88 16.62 -17.57 7.26
C ASP A 88 17.94 -18.32 7.11
N GLY A 89 18.14 -18.99 5.97
CA GLY A 89 19.32 -19.81 5.67
C GLY A 89 19.20 -21.29 6.06
N ALA A 90 18.10 -21.69 6.71
CA ALA A 90 17.82 -23.05 7.18
C ALA A 90 16.59 -23.69 6.50
N GLY A 91 16.09 -23.08 5.41
CA GLY A 91 14.91 -23.55 4.67
C GLY A 91 13.60 -22.93 5.14
N ASN A 92 13.66 -21.93 6.03
CA ASN A 92 12.52 -21.16 6.47
C ASN A 92 12.73 -19.65 6.15
N VAL A 93 11.87 -18.80 6.70
CA VAL A 93 11.89 -17.35 6.51
C VAL A 93 11.95 -16.61 7.84
N THR A 94 12.59 -15.46 7.82
CA THR A 94 12.57 -14.46 8.89
C THR A 94 11.54 -13.40 8.55
N ILE A 95 10.64 -13.09 9.48
CA ILE A 95 9.72 -11.95 9.39
C ILE A 95 10.08 -10.87 10.44
N SER A 96 10.35 -9.67 9.95
CA SER A 96 10.76 -8.52 10.78
C SER A 96 9.71 -7.42 10.74
N PRO A 97 9.10 -7.05 11.89
CA PRO A 97 8.38 -5.79 12.01
C PRO A 97 9.41 -4.66 12.04
N ARG A 98 9.18 -3.61 11.27
CA ARG A 98 10.05 -2.43 11.23
C ARG A 98 9.23 -1.17 11.17
N LYS A 99 9.75 -0.14 11.80
CA LYS A 99 9.15 1.18 11.78
C LYS A 99 9.69 1.99 10.61
N GLY A 100 8.80 2.37 9.72
CA GLY A 100 9.07 3.33 8.68
C GLY A 100 9.22 4.74 9.28
N THR A 101 10.38 5.38 9.10
CA THR A 101 10.61 6.74 9.63
C THR A 101 10.68 7.78 8.54
N PHE A 102 11.29 7.44 7.41
CA PHE A 102 11.48 8.28 6.23
C PHE A 102 12.05 7.41 5.09
N HIS A 103 12.71 8.03 4.11
CA HIS A 103 13.54 7.39 3.07
C HIS A 103 14.90 6.92 3.61
N THR A 104 14.90 6.24 4.76
CA THR A 104 16.08 5.57 5.33
C THR A 104 15.75 4.12 5.64
N GLU A 105 16.78 3.27 5.78
CA GLU A 105 16.58 1.86 6.10
C GLU A 105 15.72 1.71 7.37
N PRO A 106 14.51 1.12 7.26
CA PRO A 106 13.67 0.87 8.43
C PRO A 106 14.42 -0.01 9.42
N LYS A 107 14.23 0.25 10.71
CA LYS A 107 14.86 -0.53 11.79
C LYS A 107 13.83 -1.39 12.51
N LEU A 108 14.31 -2.53 13.01
CA LEU A 108 13.52 -3.41 13.87
C LEU A 108 12.94 -2.57 15.02
N ASP A 109 11.64 -2.65 15.20
CA ASP A 109 10.99 -2.02 16.34
C ASP A 109 11.23 -2.88 17.59
N MET A 110 11.87 -2.28 18.59
CA MET A 110 12.21 -2.91 19.86
C MET A 110 11.46 -2.24 21.03
N SER A 111 10.48 -1.38 20.73
CA SER A 111 9.66 -0.72 21.73
C SER A 111 8.61 -1.68 22.32
N ASP A 112 8.07 -1.32 23.47
CA ASP A 112 7.00 -2.06 24.16
C ASP A 112 5.68 -2.08 23.37
N THR A 113 5.57 -1.22 22.35
CA THR A 113 4.45 -1.13 21.41
C THR A 113 4.83 -1.64 20.02
N ALA A 114 5.92 -2.41 19.91
CA ALA A 114 6.34 -2.99 18.65
C ALA A 114 5.24 -3.91 18.11
N THR A 115 5.17 -4.02 16.79
CA THR A 115 4.17 -4.87 16.16
C THR A 115 4.42 -6.35 16.47
N GLU A 116 3.36 -6.99 16.97
CA GLU A 116 3.33 -8.38 17.41
C GLU A 116 3.12 -9.31 16.21
N LEU A 117 4.22 -9.68 15.56
CA LEU A 117 4.19 -10.66 14.48
C LEU A 117 4.51 -12.07 14.98
N GLU A 118 3.67 -13.02 14.58
CA GLU A 118 3.88 -14.45 14.74
C GLU A 118 3.96 -15.11 13.35
N LEU A 119 5.06 -15.82 13.09
CA LEU A 119 5.22 -16.62 11.88
C LEU A 119 4.49 -17.95 12.07
N LEU A 120 3.49 -18.20 11.23
CA LEU A 120 2.58 -19.33 11.35
C LEU A 120 3.07 -20.54 10.55
N GLU A 121 2.52 -21.71 10.90
CA GLU A 121 2.70 -22.94 10.15
C GLU A 121 2.29 -22.76 8.66
N GLY A 122 2.97 -23.50 7.77
CA GLY A 122 2.88 -23.33 6.32
C GLY A 122 3.81 -22.25 5.76
N SER A 123 4.53 -21.52 6.61
CA SER A 123 5.66 -20.67 6.20
C SER A 123 6.88 -21.52 5.86
N GLY A 124 7.71 -21.05 4.92
CA GLY A 124 8.93 -21.75 4.56
C GLY A 124 9.47 -21.38 3.20
N VAL A 125 10.47 -22.14 2.76
CA VAL A 125 11.05 -22.05 1.42
C VAL A 125 10.81 -23.36 0.67
N GLU A 126 10.00 -23.33 -0.38
CA GLU A 126 9.65 -24.49 -1.19
C GLU A 126 9.46 -24.11 -2.67
N GLY A 127 9.88 -24.98 -3.59
CA GLY A 127 9.62 -24.78 -5.03
C GLY A 127 10.22 -23.51 -5.63
N GLY A 128 11.28 -22.96 -5.03
CA GLY A 128 11.86 -21.69 -5.45
C GLY A 128 11.10 -20.45 -4.97
N MET A 129 10.12 -20.63 -4.09
CA MET A 129 9.35 -19.57 -3.45
C MET A 129 9.66 -19.54 -1.95
N MET A 130 9.66 -18.35 -1.36
CA MET A 130 9.64 -18.12 0.08
C MET A 130 8.27 -17.56 0.47
N THR A 131 7.68 -18.12 1.52
CA THR A 131 6.33 -17.77 1.99
C THR A 131 6.35 -17.53 3.49
N ALA A 132 5.80 -16.38 3.91
CA ALA A 132 5.52 -16.08 5.30
C ALA A 132 4.01 -15.96 5.48
N ASN A 133 3.45 -16.87 6.27
CA ASN A 133 2.11 -16.79 6.82
C ASN A 133 2.22 -16.10 8.17
N VAL A 134 1.54 -14.97 8.35
CA VAL A 134 1.77 -14.10 9.50
C VAL A 134 0.45 -13.79 10.19
N ARG A 135 0.43 -13.96 11.51
CA ARG A 135 -0.55 -13.34 12.39
C ARG A 135 0.05 -12.06 12.94
N CYS A 136 -0.73 -10.99 12.94
CA CYS A 136 -0.38 -9.76 13.60
C CYS A 136 -1.41 -9.39 14.66
N GLY A 137 -0.98 -9.31 15.93
CA GLY A 137 -1.88 -9.13 17.07
C GLY A 137 -2.33 -7.69 17.35
N ASN A 138 -1.59 -6.70 16.82
CA ASN A 138 -1.80 -5.28 17.09
C ASN A 138 -1.52 -4.39 15.86
N CYS A 139 -1.84 -4.86 14.64
CA CYS A 139 -1.53 -4.12 13.41
C CYS A 139 -2.51 -2.97 13.11
N GLU A 140 -3.61 -2.85 13.85
CA GLU A 140 -4.56 -1.74 13.73
C GLU A 140 -3.97 -0.42 14.26
N SER A 141 -2.94 -0.47 15.10
CA SER A 141 -2.27 0.71 15.65
C SER A 141 -0.80 0.46 15.93
N TRP A 142 0.05 1.39 15.55
CA TRP A 142 1.49 1.32 15.80
C TRP A 142 2.07 2.69 16.08
N SER A 143 3.33 2.73 16.53
CA SER A 143 4.04 3.99 16.71
C SER A 143 4.34 4.65 15.35
N GLY A 144 3.39 5.39 14.80
CA GLY A 144 3.53 6.04 13.49
C GLY A 144 2.20 6.23 12.74
N GLY A 145 1.17 5.47 13.11
CA GLY A 145 -0.14 5.53 12.45
C GLY A 145 -1.12 4.50 13.00
N GLU A 146 -2.27 4.44 12.35
CA GLU A 146 -3.35 3.49 12.63
C GLU A 146 -3.97 3.02 11.32
N MET A 147 -4.65 1.88 11.38
CA MET A 147 -5.38 1.28 10.27
C MET A 147 -6.68 0.70 10.80
N SER A 148 -7.81 1.28 10.38
CA SER A 148 -9.12 0.71 10.66
C SER A 148 -9.28 -0.62 9.91
N LEU A 149 -9.61 -1.68 10.65
CA LEU A 149 -9.94 -3.01 10.13
C LEU A 149 -11.28 -3.04 9.38
N GLN A 150 -12.06 -1.95 9.46
CA GLN A 150 -13.33 -1.76 8.77
C GLN A 150 -13.19 -0.88 7.51
N SER A 151 -11.96 -0.49 7.14
CA SER A 151 -11.73 0.39 6.00
C SER A 151 -12.06 -0.29 4.68
N THR A 152 -12.78 0.41 3.80
CA THR A 152 -13.01 -0.01 2.41
C THR A 152 -11.88 0.39 1.46
N GLY A 153 -10.85 1.06 1.97
CA GLY A 153 -9.71 1.57 1.20
C GLY A 153 -8.50 1.75 2.12
N SER A 154 -8.10 0.70 2.82
CA SER A 154 -6.90 0.73 3.65
C SER A 154 -5.67 0.80 2.75
N SER A 155 -4.78 1.78 2.94
CA SER A 155 -3.58 1.95 2.11
C SER A 155 -2.45 0.98 2.51
N TRP A 156 -1.83 0.39 1.50
CA TRP A 156 -0.69 -0.52 1.64
C TRP A 156 0.41 -0.18 0.64
N ILE A 157 1.64 -0.48 1.05
CA ILE A 157 2.85 -0.39 0.23
C ILE A 157 3.56 -1.73 0.20
N ALA A 158 4.26 -1.98 -0.90
CA ALA A 158 5.07 -3.16 -1.13
C ALA A 158 6.42 -2.73 -1.72
N ALA A 159 7.46 -3.51 -1.42
CA ALA A 159 8.80 -3.27 -1.96
C ALA A 159 9.59 -4.58 -2.01
N TRP A 160 10.55 -4.67 -2.92
CA TRP A 160 11.40 -5.86 -3.03
C TRP A 160 12.79 -5.53 -3.55
N ARG A 161 13.73 -6.42 -3.24
CA ARG A 161 15.13 -6.33 -3.65
C ARG A 161 15.58 -7.63 -4.29
N LYS A 162 16.05 -7.56 -5.53
CA LYS A 162 16.71 -8.69 -6.21
C LYS A 162 18.09 -8.94 -5.61
N GLY A 163 18.49 -10.20 -5.54
CA GLY A 163 19.82 -10.57 -5.11
C GLY A 163 19.87 -11.92 -4.40
N GLY A 164 21.07 -12.27 -3.95
CA GLY A 164 21.27 -13.47 -3.14
C GLY A 164 20.56 -13.37 -1.79
N SER A 165 20.13 -14.53 -1.30
CA SER A 165 19.54 -14.71 0.04
C SER A 165 20.39 -14.04 1.13
N LEU A 166 19.73 -13.35 2.08
CA LEU A 166 20.39 -12.88 3.30
C LEU A 166 20.80 -14.05 4.20
N GLY A 167 20.06 -15.15 4.17
CA GLY A 167 20.36 -16.39 4.88
C GLY A 167 20.56 -16.18 6.39
N THR A 168 19.64 -15.45 7.03
CA THR A 168 19.78 -15.10 8.45
C THR A 168 18.44 -15.06 9.19
N ALA A 169 18.44 -15.58 10.42
CA ALA A 169 17.34 -15.48 11.38
C ALA A 169 17.29 -14.11 12.11
N ASP A 170 18.31 -13.25 11.94
CA ASP A 170 18.37 -11.95 12.58
C ASP A 170 17.34 -10.98 11.98
N ARG A 171 16.25 -10.72 12.72
CA ARG A 171 15.18 -9.77 12.34
C ARG A 171 15.74 -8.36 12.06
N GLY A 172 16.85 -7.99 12.71
CA GLY A 172 17.55 -6.71 12.56
C GLY A 172 18.54 -6.63 11.40
N ALA A 173 18.58 -7.63 10.50
CA ALA A 173 19.54 -7.68 9.39
C ALA A 173 19.57 -6.40 8.55
N ARG A 174 20.76 -5.99 8.11
CA ARG A 174 20.89 -4.78 7.28
C ARG A 174 20.28 -5.00 5.89
N LEU A 175 19.42 -4.08 5.47
CA LEU A 175 18.78 -4.10 4.17
C LEU A 175 19.33 -2.98 3.31
N ALA A 176 19.75 -3.30 2.08
CA ALA A 176 19.94 -2.27 1.07
C ALA A 176 18.61 -1.96 0.37
N GLN A 177 18.52 -0.74 -0.18
CA GLN A 177 17.30 -0.14 -0.76
C GLN A 177 16.67 -1.04 -1.83
N HIS A 178 15.33 -1.14 -1.82
CA HIS A 178 14.55 -1.88 -2.82
C HIS A 178 14.87 -1.44 -4.25
N ASP A 179 14.66 -2.34 -5.20
CA ASP A 179 14.80 -2.03 -6.63
C ASP A 179 13.51 -1.46 -7.22
N ASP A 180 12.35 -1.83 -6.66
CA ASP A 180 11.03 -1.41 -7.11
C ASP A 180 10.00 -1.51 -5.97
N THR A 181 8.84 -0.88 -6.16
CA THR A 181 7.77 -0.75 -5.17
C THR A 181 6.39 -0.91 -5.80
N ALA A 182 5.36 -1.03 -4.97
CA ALA A 182 3.98 -0.87 -5.39
C ALA A 182 3.17 -0.24 -4.24
N SER A 183 2.10 0.48 -4.60
CA SER A 183 1.14 1.00 -3.65
C SER A 183 -0.27 0.66 -4.10
N TYR A 184 -1.13 0.31 -3.15
CA TYR A 184 -2.49 -0.16 -3.42
C TYR A 184 -3.36 0.03 -2.19
N GLU A 185 -4.67 0.03 -2.36
CA GLU A 185 -5.61 -0.04 -1.24
C GLU A 185 -6.33 -1.37 -1.23
N VAL A 186 -6.73 -1.77 -0.02
CA VAL A 186 -7.47 -2.99 0.26
C VAL A 186 -8.78 -2.61 0.95
N ASP A 187 -9.88 -3.09 0.39
CA ASP A 187 -11.19 -3.13 1.02
C ASP A 187 -11.21 -4.27 2.04
N LEU A 188 -10.87 -3.95 3.30
CA LEU A 188 -10.79 -4.93 4.39
C LEU A 188 -12.17 -5.51 4.75
N THR A 189 -13.26 -4.84 4.37
CA THR A 189 -14.61 -5.38 4.52
C THR A 189 -14.89 -6.57 3.60
N LYS A 190 -14.08 -6.73 2.55
CA LYS A 190 -14.08 -7.90 1.65
C LYS A 190 -13.00 -8.93 1.98
N ALA A 191 -12.22 -8.71 3.03
CA ALA A 191 -11.14 -9.59 3.47
C ALA A 191 -11.52 -10.39 4.74
N VAL A 192 -12.82 -10.62 5.01
CA VAL A 192 -13.29 -11.09 6.33
C VAL A 192 -13.33 -12.61 6.45
N VAL A 193 -12.34 -13.19 7.12
CA VAL A 193 -12.31 -14.63 7.42
C VAL A 193 -13.18 -14.98 8.63
N GLU A 194 -13.74 -16.18 8.63
CA GLU A 194 -14.68 -16.65 9.67
C GLU A 194 -14.06 -16.65 11.08
N ALA A 195 -12.95 -17.39 11.23
CA ALA A 195 -12.34 -17.70 12.51
C ALA A 195 -11.05 -16.93 12.75
N ASP A 196 -10.77 -16.69 14.04
CA ASP A 196 -9.48 -16.18 14.49
C ASP A 196 -8.53 -17.34 14.82
N GLU A 197 -8.14 -18.07 13.78
CA GLU A 197 -7.22 -19.22 13.82
C GLU A 197 -6.31 -19.19 12.58
N ASN A 198 -5.22 -19.96 12.57
CA ASN A 198 -4.31 -20.03 11.41
C ASN A 198 -5.08 -20.48 10.14
N PRO A 199 -5.37 -19.56 9.21
CA PRO A 199 -6.23 -19.86 8.07
C PRO A 199 -5.44 -20.45 6.89
N PHE A 200 -4.13 -20.59 7.02
CA PHE A 200 -3.24 -21.08 5.97
C PHE A 200 -3.01 -22.59 6.02
N VAL A 201 -3.47 -23.26 7.07
CA VAL A 201 -3.30 -24.71 7.29
C VAL A 201 -4.62 -25.48 7.38
N GLN A 202 -5.76 -24.80 7.34
CA GLN A 202 -7.04 -25.49 7.25
C GLN A 202 -7.21 -26.10 5.85
N SER A 203 -7.59 -27.37 5.85
CA SER A 203 -7.75 -28.26 4.69
C SER A 203 -8.48 -27.59 3.53
N SER A 204 -8.02 -27.90 2.32
CA SER A 204 -8.55 -27.58 0.99
C SER A 204 -10.04 -27.90 0.77
N GLU A 205 -10.93 -27.20 1.47
CA GLU A 205 -12.38 -27.17 1.24
C GLU A 205 -12.85 -25.72 1.37
N GLY A 206 -12.70 -24.94 0.29
CA GLY A 206 -13.25 -23.59 0.21
C GLY A 206 -12.37 -22.53 -0.46
N SER A 207 -11.18 -22.85 -0.95
CA SER A 207 -10.47 -21.94 -1.86
C SER A 207 -11.23 -21.89 -3.18
N GLY A 208 -11.97 -20.82 -3.42
CA GLY A 208 -12.48 -20.46 -4.73
C GLY A 208 -11.31 -20.34 -5.69
N ASN A 209 -10.99 -21.46 -6.34
CA ASN A 209 -9.99 -21.59 -7.37
C ASN A 209 -10.48 -20.75 -8.58
N GLY A 210 -10.14 -19.47 -8.59
CA GLY A 210 -10.20 -18.62 -9.78
C GLY A 210 -9.13 -19.06 -10.78
N SER A 211 -9.22 -20.28 -11.31
CA SER A 211 -8.42 -20.74 -12.44
C SER A 211 -8.94 -20.05 -13.70
N GLY A 212 -8.42 -18.86 -13.97
CA GLY A 212 -8.51 -18.24 -15.30
C GLY A 212 -7.64 -19.03 -16.27
N SER A 213 -8.23 -20.00 -16.95
CA SER A 213 -7.62 -20.70 -18.09
C SER A 213 -7.45 -19.69 -19.23
N GLY A 214 -6.24 -19.16 -19.40
CA GLY A 214 -5.87 -18.34 -20.55
C GLY A 214 -5.85 -19.18 -21.82
N SER A 215 -6.80 -18.93 -22.72
CA SER A 215 -6.73 -19.38 -24.10
C SER A 215 -6.25 -18.22 -24.97
N ASP A 216 -5.07 -18.40 -25.54
CA ASP A 216 -4.45 -17.51 -26.53
C ASP A 216 -5.29 -17.37 -27.80
N THR A 217 -5.63 -16.13 -28.15
CA THR A 217 -5.76 -15.68 -29.56
C THR A 217 -5.36 -14.21 -29.63
N GLY A 218 -4.41 -13.90 -30.51
CA GLY A 218 -3.70 -12.63 -30.52
C GLY A 218 -4.38 -11.42 -31.17
N ASP A 219 -3.54 -10.40 -31.29
CA ASP A 219 -3.59 -9.18 -32.12
C ASP A 219 -4.12 -7.86 -31.50
N LYS A 220 -3.15 -6.94 -31.32
CA LYS A 220 -3.13 -5.47 -31.48
C LYS A 220 -3.97 -4.56 -30.55
N GLY A 221 -3.23 -3.84 -29.69
CA GLY A 221 -3.21 -2.38 -29.63
C GLY A 221 -4.41 -1.66 -29.01
N GLY A 222 -4.29 -1.22 -27.75
CA GLY A 222 -5.20 -0.27 -27.13
C GLY A 222 -4.80 0.07 -25.68
N SER A 223 -4.84 1.36 -25.36
CA SER A 223 -4.52 2.04 -24.09
C SER A 223 -4.90 1.32 -22.77
N PRO A 224 -4.16 1.50 -21.64
CA PRO A 224 -4.56 0.95 -20.36
C PRO A 224 -5.62 1.85 -19.74
N GLY A 225 -6.81 1.32 -19.56
CA GLY A 225 -7.88 2.01 -18.90
C GLY A 225 -9.09 1.11 -18.84
N GLN A 226 -9.18 0.30 -17.79
CA GLN A 226 -10.46 -0.11 -17.22
C GLN A 226 -10.18 -0.80 -15.88
N GLY A 227 -10.62 -0.17 -14.78
CA GLY A 227 -10.83 -0.87 -13.52
C GLY A 227 -11.86 -1.97 -13.75
N GLY A 228 -11.44 -3.21 -13.50
CA GLY A 228 -12.33 -4.35 -13.37
C GLY A 228 -12.79 -4.47 -11.92
N ASP A 229 -13.98 -5.04 -11.74
CA ASP A 229 -14.56 -5.43 -10.46
C ASP A 229 -13.65 -6.44 -9.72
N ASP A 230 -12.57 -5.98 -9.11
CA ASP A 230 -11.50 -6.83 -8.60
C ASP A 230 -11.54 -6.90 -7.07
N GLY A 231 -12.00 -8.03 -6.53
CA GLY A 231 -11.52 -8.67 -5.28
C GLY A 231 -11.28 -7.84 -4.01
N GLY A 232 -11.74 -6.59 -3.93
CA GLY A 232 -11.38 -5.64 -2.87
C GLY A 232 -10.00 -5.00 -2.98
N VAL A 233 -9.36 -4.93 -4.15
CA VAL A 233 -8.04 -4.26 -4.32
C VAL A 233 -8.13 -3.14 -5.34
N THR A 234 -7.57 -1.97 -5.02
CA THR A 234 -7.39 -0.86 -5.95
C THR A 234 -5.92 -0.47 -6.03
N VAL A 235 -5.33 -0.51 -7.23
CA VAL A 235 -3.93 -0.08 -7.41
C VAL A 235 -3.86 1.44 -7.37
N VAL A 236 -2.91 2.01 -6.61
CA VAL A 236 -2.76 3.46 -6.46
C VAL A 236 -1.33 3.87 -6.77
N ASP A 237 -1.13 4.63 -7.85
CA ASP A 237 0.17 5.23 -8.15
C ASP A 237 0.45 6.41 -7.21
N HIS A 238 1.31 6.20 -6.21
CA HIS A 238 1.78 7.23 -5.28
C HIS A 238 3.02 7.98 -5.80
N GLY A 239 3.05 8.26 -7.11
CA GLY A 239 4.10 9.06 -7.74
C GLY A 239 3.59 10.48 -8.03
N PRO A 240 4.46 11.50 -8.00
CA PRO A 240 4.10 12.82 -8.43
C PRO A 240 3.67 12.75 -9.89
N SER A 241 2.55 13.40 -10.20
CA SER A 241 2.02 13.40 -11.57
C SER A 241 3.14 13.78 -12.54
N ALA A 242 3.38 12.96 -13.57
CA ALA A 242 4.41 13.23 -14.58
C ALA A 242 4.28 14.65 -15.17
N THR A 243 3.04 15.14 -15.26
CA THR A 243 2.72 16.52 -15.67
C THR A 243 3.24 17.56 -14.68
N VAL A 244 3.08 17.33 -13.38
CA VAL A 244 3.57 18.24 -12.33
C VAL A 244 5.10 18.25 -12.30
N VAL A 245 5.74 17.07 -12.42
CA VAL A 245 7.20 16.93 -12.50
C VAL A 245 7.74 17.65 -13.73
N ALA A 246 7.13 17.42 -14.90
CA ALA A 246 7.51 18.08 -16.14
C ALA A 246 7.32 19.60 -16.05
N ALA A 247 6.20 20.08 -15.49
CA ALA A 247 5.93 21.50 -15.32
C ALA A 247 6.96 22.17 -14.40
N HIS A 248 7.29 21.55 -13.27
CA HIS A 248 8.35 22.04 -12.37
C HIS A 248 9.68 22.17 -13.10
N GLY A 249 10.14 21.09 -13.76
CA GLY A 249 11.42 21.07 -14.47
C GLY A 249 11.49 22.06 -15.62
N VAL A 250 10.45 22.15 -16.46
CA VAL A 250 10.39 23.07 -17.61
C VAL A 250 10.38 24.52 -17.16
N ILE A 251 9.57 24.88 -16.15
CA ILE A 251 9.51 26.27 -15.67
C ILE A 251 10.84 26.64 -15.00
N MET A 252 11.45 25.76 -14.19
CA MET A 252 12.76 26.03 -13.58
C MET A 252 13.84 26.21 -14.65
N ALA A 253 13.89 25.34 -15.66
CA ALA A 253 14.86 25.46 -16.75
C ALA A 253 14.67 26.78 -17.52
N LEU A 254 13.44 27.14 -17.88
CA LEU A 254 13.13 28.39 -18.57
C LEU A 254 13.53 29.62 -17.74
N VAL A 255 13.17 29.64 -16.45
CA VAL A 255 13.43 30.77 -15.56
C VAL A 255 14.93 30.98 -15.36
N PHE A 256 15.68 29.93 -15.03
CA PHE A 256 17.09 30.05 -14.68
C PHE A 256 18.04 30.07 -15.89
N ALA A 257 17.75 29.31 -16.95
CA ALA A 257 18.63 29.24 -18.12
C ALA A 257 18.33 30.32 -19.17
N VAL A 258 17.10 30.86 -19.20
CA VAL A 258 16.68 31.79 -20.25
C VAL A 258 16.28 33.14 -19.68
N LEU A 259 15.26 33.18 -18.80
CA LEU A 259 14.69 34.44 -18.37
C LEU A 259 15.69 35.26 -17.55
N TYR A 260 16.22 34.75 -16.44
CA TYR A 260 17.14 35.53 -15.62
C TYR A 260 18.38 36.06 -16.37
N PRO A 261 19.07 35.26 -17.22
CA PRO A 261 20.16 35.77 -18.07
C PRO A 261 19.73 36.89 -19.02
N LEU A 262 18.61 36.73 -19.72
CA LEU A 262 18.06 37.80 -20.59
C LEU A 262 17.67 39.04 -19.78
N GLY A 263 17.13 38.83 -18.58
CA GLY A 263 16.79 39.86 -17.61
C GLY A 263 17.98 40.73 -17.22
N ALA A 264 19.15 40.11 -17.04
CA ALA A 264 20.40 40.80 -16.74
C ALA A 264 20.91 41.63 -17.93
N LEU A 265 20.67 41.19 -19.17
CA LEU A 265 21.08 41.89 -20.39
C LEU A 265 20.20 43.10 -20.75
N LEU A 266 18.96 43.15 -20.26
CA LEU A 266 18.02 44.24 -20.56
C LEU A 266 18.52 45.63 -20.14
N MET A 267 19.20 45.73 -18.99
CA MET A 267 19.73 47.01 -18.51
C MET A 267 20.88 47.53 -19.38
N PRO A 268 21.94 46.74 -19.66
CA PRO A 268 23.01 47.14 -20.58
C PRO A 268 22.53 47.45 -22.01
N LEU A 269 21.50 46.77 -22.52
CA LEU A 269 21.06 46.91 -23.92
C LEU A 269 20.02 48.01 -24.15
N LEU A 270 19.02 48.12 -23.27
CA LEU A 270 17.88 49.03 -23.47
C LEU A 270 17.90 50.25 -22.55
N GLY A 271 18.62 50.19 -21.42
CA GLY A 271 18.68 51.27 -20.42
C GLY A 271 17.35 51.63 -19.75
N LYS A 272 16.29 50.84 -19.96
CA LYS A 272 14.94 51.10 -19.43
C LYS A 272 14.68 50.31 -18.14
N TRP A 273 14.81 51.00 -17.00
CA TRP A 273 14.62 50.40 -15.68
C TRP A 273 13.25 49.73 -15.49
N TRP A 274 12.18 50.32 -16.01
CA TRP A 274 10.83 49.78 -15.87
C TRP A 274 10.63 48.49 -16.67
N ALA A 275 11.26 48.37 -17.84
CA ALA A 275 11.20 47.16 -18.66
C ALA A 275 11.99 46.02 -18.01
N HIS A 276 13.17 46.32 -17.46
CA HIS A 276 13.91 45.37 -16.63
C HIS A 276 13.11 44.94 -15.39
N GLY A 277 12.54 45.91 -14.66
CA GLY A 277 11.73 45.63 -13.47
C GLY A 277 10.51 44.74 -13.76
N ALA A 278 9.76 45.04 -14.82
CA ALA A 278 8.62 44.23 -15.24
C ALA A 278 9.04 42.80 -15.62
N PHE A 279 10.12 42.65 -16.38
CA PHE A 279 10.63 41.35 -16.79
C PHE A 279 11.15 40.52 -15.60
N GLN A 280 11.85 41.15 -14.66
CA GLN A 280 12.32 40.49 -13.42
C GLN A 280 11.14 40.08 -12.53
N ALA A 281 10.09 40.89 -12.44
CA ALA A 281 8.90 40.56 -11.67
C ALA A 281 8.18 39.32 -12.21
N VAL A 282 8.04 39.19 -13.54
CA VAL A 282 7.46 37.98 -14.17
C VAL A 282 8.33 36.75 -13.90
N SER A 283 9.64 36.87 -14.07
CA SER A 283 10.59 35.77 -13.83
C SER A 283 10.57 35.31 -12.36
N TRP A 284 10.48 36.25 -11.43
CA TRP A 284 10.35 35.98 -10.00
C TRP A 284 9.03 35.28 -9.65
N ALA A 285 7.90 35.70 -10.23
CA ALA A 285 6.62 35.03 -10.01
C ALA A 285 6.62 33.58 -10.52
N LEU A 286 7.19 33.34 -11.71
CA LEU A 286 7.34 32.00 -12.27
C LEU A 286 8.26 31.10 -11.43
N MET A 287 9.33 31.67 -10.87
CA MET A 287 10.23 30.95 -9.95
C MET A 287 9.46 30.45 -8.72
N TRP A 288 8.66 31.30 -8.07
CA TRP A 288 7.87 30.89 -6.90
C TRP A 288 6.77 29.89 -7.24
N ALA A 289 6.12 30.03 -8.40
CA ALA A 289 5.16 29.05 -8.87
C ALA A 289 5.82 27.66 -9.07
N ALA A 290 6.98 27.62 -9.74
CA ALA A 290 7.74 26.38 -9.92
C ALA A 290 8.25 25.82 -8.59
N PHE A 291 8.66 26.66 -7.65
CA PHE A 291 9.04 26.24 -6.31
C PHE A 291 7.87 25.60 -5.56
N GLY A 292 6.67 26.18 -5.65
CA GLY A 292 5.44 25.58 -5.13
C GLY A 292 5.13 24.21 -5.74
N LEU A 293 5.31 24.04 -7.05
CA LEU A 293 5.20 22.73 -7.71
C LEU A 293 6.26 21.74 -7.17
N GLY A 294 7.47 22.22 -6.91
CA GLY A 294 8.53 21.41 -6.29
C GLY A 294 8.17 20.93 -4.88
N ILE A 295 7.56 21.79 -4.07
CA ILE A 295 7.03 21.41 -2.75
C ILE A 295 5.94 20.35 -2.89
N LYS A 296 5.00 20.52 -3.83
CA LYS A 296 3.93 19.54 -4.08
C LYS A 296 4.51 18.17 -4.45
N ILE A 297 5.49 18.13 -5.35
CA ILE A 297 6.21 16.89 -5.70
C ILE A 297 6.85 16.29 -4.46
N ALA A 298 7.51 17.10 -3.64
CA ALA A 298 8.16 16.64 -2.42
C ALA A 298 7.16 16.14 -1.35
N GLN A 299 5.93 16.64 -1.34
CA GLN A 299 4.85 16.11 -0.49
C GLN A 299 4.35 14.76 -0.99
N GLU A 300 4.10 14.64 -2.29
CA GLU A 300 3.64 13.39 -2.93
C GLU A 300 4.68 12.27 -2.74
N GLU A 301 5.97 12.61 -2.80
CA GLU A 301 7.09 11.70 -2.52
C GLU A 301 7.40 11.52 -1.02
N SER A 302 6.63 12.14 -0.12
CA SER A 302 6.90 12.13 1.32
C SER A 302 8.31 12.60 1.71
N LEU A 303 8.95 13.46 0.91
CA LEU A 303 10.28 14.04 1.13
C LEU A 303 10.27 15.24 2.09
N VAL A 304 9.12 15.84 2.35
CA VAL A 304 8.97 16.95 3.30
C VAL A 304 7.86 16.63 4.28
N ARG A 305 8.22 16.52 5.56
CA ARG A 305 7.23 16.36 6.63
C ARG A 305 6.59 17.72 6.92
N TYR A 306 5.28 17.82 6.79
CA TYR A 306 4.56 18.86 7.52
C TYR A 306 4.31 18.33 8.93
N PRO A 307 4.86 18.92 10.00
CA PRO A 307 4.08 19.03 11.21
C PRO A 307 3.01 20.07 10.88
N ILE A 308 1.86 19.65 10.35
CA ILE A 308 0.70 20.53 10.50
C ILE A 308 0.40 20.49 11.99
N LEU A 309 0.96 21.47 12.70
CA LEU A 309 0.44 21.94 13.97
C LEU A 309 -0.99 22.41 13.71
N VAL A 310 -1.94 21.49 13.69
CA VAL A 310 -3.27 21.74 14.27
C VAL A 310 -3.19 21.24 15.70
N SER A 311 -2.30 21.83 16.51
CA SER A 311 -2.45 21.78 17.94
C SER A 311 -3.65 22.66 18.28
N SER A 312 -4.72 22.02 18.74
CA SER A 312 -5.83 22.55 19.53
C SER A 312 -5.77 24.04 19.84
N TRP A 313 -6.55 24.82 19.10
CA TRP A 313 -7.18 26.02 19.66
C TRP A 313 -8.65 25.69 19.88
N SER A 314 -8.94 24.91 20.92
CA SER A 314 -10.24 24.91 21.56
C SER A 314 -10.03 24.75 23.07
N GLU A 315 -10.68 25.66 23.80
CA GLU A 315 -10.85 25.71 25.25
C GLU A 315 -9.65 26.15 26.10
N VAL A 316 -9.44 27.46 26.11
CA VAL A 316 -9.42 28.18 27.39
C VAL A 316 -10.57 29.18 27.35
N ASP A 317 -11.69 28.80 27.95
CA ASP A 317 -12.62 29.65 28.72
C ASP A 317 -13.48 28.75 29.61
#